data_AF-W2FNH3-F1
#
_entry.id   AF-W2FNH3-F1
#
_cell.length_a   1.000
_cell.length_b   1.000
_cell.length_c   1.000
_cell.angle_alpha   90.00
_cell.angle_beta   90.00
_cell.angle_gamma   90.00
#
_symmetry.space_group_name_H-M   'P 1'
#
loop_
_entity.id
_entity.type
_entity.pdbx_description
1 polymer ?
#
loop_
_entity_poly.entity_id
_entity_poly.type
_entity_poly.pdbx_seq_one_letter_code
_entity_poly.pdbx_strand_id
1 'polypeptide(L)' 'MAASPVFFKPNALTTNGYAYGSAVLPASDQVDVSVTRISSGRWASLDAFECDRSSDEVKQRAVSKKEALSGIG' A
#
# COMPACT_ATOMS: atom_id res chain seq x y z
N MET A 1 5.43 -3.21 15.15
CA MET A 1 4.23 -3.43 14.32
C MET A 1 4.68 -3.79 12.91
N ALA A 2 4.15 -4.87 12.34
CA ALA A 2 4.50 -5.26 10.96
C ALA A 2 3.63 -4.47 9.97
N ALA A 3 4.23 -3.88 8.94
CA ALA A 3 3.48 -3.27 7.86
C ALA A 3 2.83 -4.37 7.01
N SER A 4 1.52 -4.25 6.81
CA SER A 4 0.74 -5.09 5.90
C SER A 4 0.84 -4.50 4.50
N PRO A 5 1.17 -5.30 3.47
CA PRO A 5 1.05 -4.84 2.11
C PRO A 5 -0.41 -4.71 1.71
N VAL A 6 -0.70 -3.75 0.85
CA VAL A 6 -2.04 -3.32 0.48
C VAL A 6 -2.03 -3.04 -1.01
N PHE A 7 -3.08 -3.47 -1.71
CA PHE A 7 -3.20 -3.22 -3.14
C PHE A 7 -4.04 -1.99 -3.43
N PHE A 8 -3.45 -1.00 -4.09
CA PHE A 8 -4.09 0.26 -4.42
C PHE A 8 -4.39 0.36 -5.91
N LYS A 9 -5.56 0.95 -6.21
CA LYS A 9 -5.98 1.29 -7.57
C LYS A 9 -5.08 2.39 -8.17
N PRO A 10 -5.03 2.53 -9.50
CA PRO A 10 -4.43 3.69 -10.16
C PRO A 10 -4.92 5.01 -9.56
N ASN A 11 -4.04 6.01 -9.51
CA ASN A 11 -4.20 7.32 -8.87
C ASN A 11 -4.26 7.34 -7.33
N ALA A 12 -4.39 6.21 -6.64
CA ALA A 12 -4.45 6.23 -5.18
C ALA A 12 -3.09 6.54 -4.51
N LEU A 13 -1.98 6.17 -5.15
CA LEU A 13 -0.61 6.46 -4.71
C LEU A 13 0.15 7.34 -5.71
N THR A 14 -0.56 8.19 -6.45
CA THR A 14 0.01 9.03 -7.51
C THR A 14 0.75 8.20 -8.58
N THR A 15 0.28 6.97 -8.80
CA THR A 15 0.78 6.05 -9.82
C THR A 15 -0.22 5.96 -10.97
N ASN A 16 0.28 5.99 -12.20
CA ASN A 16 -0.54 5.85 -13.41
C ASN A 16 -0.90 4.37 -13.70
N GLY A 17 -1.18 3.61 -12.64
CA GLY A 17 -1.41 2.17 -12.63
C GLY A 17 -1.56 1.64 -11.21
N TYR A 18 -1.91 0.36 -11.08
CA TYR A 18 -2.01 -0.30 -9.78
C TYR A 18 -0.66 -0.28 -9.07
N ALA A 19 -0.67 -0.08 -7.75
CA ALA A 19 0.55 -0.05 -6.98
C ALA A 19 0.32 -0.71 -5.64
N TYR A 20 1.38 -1.32 -5.11
CA TYR A 20 1.37 -1.83 -3.76
C TYR A 20 1.80 -0.72 -2.79
N GLY A 21 1.13 -0.63 -1.66
CA GLY A 21 1.55 0.16 -0.51
C GLY A 21 1.79 -0.76 0.68
N SER A 22 2.58 -0.31 1.64
CA SER A 22 2.78 -0.92 2.94
C SER A 22 2.21 0.02 3.98
N ALA A 23 1.28 -0.49 4.79
CA ALA A 23 0.63 0.30 5.83
C ALA A 23 0.75 -0.42 7.16
N VAL A 24 0.95 0.33 8.24
CA VAL A 24 0.89 -0.24 9.58
C VAL A 24 -0.54 -0.14 10.06
N LEU A 25 -1.22 -1.30 10.17
CA LEU A 25 -2.57 -1.37 10.73
C LEU A 25 -2.51 -1.25 12.26
N PRO A 26 -3.09 -0.20 12.86
CA PRO A 26 -3.23 -0.10 14.29
C PRO A 26 -4.35 -1.03 14.77
N ALA A 27 -4.37 -1.32 16.07
CA ALA A 27 -5.42 -2.11 16.70
C ALA A 27 -6.79 -1.39 16.73
N SER A 28 -6.82 -0.08 16.43
CA SER A 28 -8.06 0.69 16.28
C SER A 28 -8.57 0.67 14.85
N ASP A 29 -9.89 0.58 14.70
CA ASP A 29 -10.55 0.35 13.41
C ASP A 29 -10.86 1.61 12.60
N GLN A 30 -10.66 2.81 13.15
CA GLN A 30 -11.05 4.07 12.50
C GLN A 30 -9.99 5.16 12.71
N VAL A 31 -8.79 4.93 12.20
CA VAL A 31 -7.75 5.96 12.17
C VAL A 31 -7.10 5.99 10.80
N ASP A 32 -6.70 7.17 10.35
CA ASP A 32 -5.83 7.29 9.18
C ASP A 32 -4.47 6.67 9.49
N VAL A 33 -4.02 5.82 8.58
CA VAL A 33 -2.75 5.12 8.64
C VAL A 33 -1.84 5.61 7.53
N SER A 34 -0.57 5.82 7.85
CA SER A 34 0.43 6.12 6.83
C SER A 34 0.66 4.89 5.97
N VAL A 35 0.45 5.07 4.67
CA VAL A 35 0.72 4.07 3.64
C VAL A 35 1.95 4.52 2.86
N THR A 36 3.02 3.76 2.96
CA THR A 36 4.22 3.98 2.15
C THR A 36 4.15 3.11 0.90
N ARG A 37 4.28 3.69 -0.29
CA ARG A 37 4.33 2.97 -1.56
C ARG A 37 5.50 1.99 -1.58
N ILE A 38 5.22 0.76 -1.99
CA ILE A 38 6.24 -0.26 -2.22
C ILE A 38 6.77 -0.08 -3.64
N SER A 39 8.03 0.30 -3.75
CA SER A 39 8.79 0.35 -5.00
C SER A 39 9.11 -1.08 -5.46
N SER A 40 8.17 -1.72 -6.15
CA SER A 40 8.30 -3.07 -6.70
C SER A 40 7.91 -3.09 -8.18
N GLY A 41 8.51 -4.01 -8.95
CA GLY A 41 8.21 -4.20 -10.37
C GLY A 41 8.38 -2.92 -11.19
N ARG A 42 7.30 -2.48 -11.84
CA ARG A 42 7.28 -1.27 -12.68
C ARG A 42 7.54 0.02 -11.90
N TRP A 43 7.27 0.03 -10.60
CA TRP A 43 7.43 1.20 -9.73
C TRP A 43 8.71 1.15 -8.89
N ALA A 44 9.60 0.18 -9.12
CA ALA A 44 10.89 0.07 -8.42
C ALA A 44 11.78 1.31 -8.60
N SER A 45 11.66 2.01 -9.73
CA SER A 45 12.41 3.23 -10.04
C SER A 45 11.74 4.52 -9.56
N LEU A 46 10.56 4.43 -8.93
CA LEU A 46 9.88 5.60 -8.37
C LEU A 46 10.36 5.88 -6.94
N ASP A 47 10.36 7.16 -6.59
CA ASP A 47 10.71 7.61 -5.25
C ASP A 47 9.76 7.07 -4.17
N ALA A 48 10.19 7.09 -2.91
CA ALA A 48 9.32 6.70 -1.82
C ALA A 48 8.16 7.71 -1.74
N PHE A 49 6.93 7.21 -1.75
CA PHE A 49 5.74 8.05 -1.64
C PHE A 49 4.94 7.59 -0.44
N GLU A 50 4.59 8.51 0.45
CA GLU A 50 3.76 8.23 1.60
C GLU A 50 2.46 9.02 1.50
N CYS A 51 1.36 8.37 1.88
CA CYS A 51 0.04 8.99 1.92
C CYS A 51 -0.77 8.39 3.05
N ASP A 52 -1.49 9.25 3.76
CA ASP A 52 -2.51 8.87 4.73
C ASP A 52 -3.72 8.24 4.03
N ARG A 53 -4.16 7.09 4.56
CA ARG A 53 -5.37 6.39 4.12
C ARG A 53 -6.11 5.83 5.30
N SER A 54 -7.42 5.71 5.16
CA SER A 54 -8.25 5.12 6.22
C SER A 54 -7.89 3.66 6.45
N SER A 55 -7.74 3.27 7.72
CA SER A 55 -7.47 1.89 8.13
C SER A 55 -8.47 0.88 7.56
N ASP A 56 -9.73 1.28 7.36
CA ASP A 56 -10.77 0.42 6.79
C ASP A 56 -10.48 0.05 5.33
N GLU A 57 -10.12 1.02 4.48
CA GLU A 57 -9.73 0.76 3.08
C GLU A 57 -8.48 -0.14 3.03
N VAL A 58 -7.53 0.12 3.93
CA VAL A 58 -6.29 -0.66 4.05
C VAL A 58 -6.59 -2.11 4.47
N LYS A 59 -7.48 -2.34 5.44
CA LYS A 59 -7.89 -3.68 5.87
C LYS A 59 -8.61 -4.43 4.77
N GLN A 60 -9.53 -3.78 4.05
CA GLN A 60 -10.28 -4.39 2.95
C GLN A 60 -9.39 -4.76 1.75
N ARG A 61 -8.28 -4.05 1.55
CA ARG A 61 -7.34 -4.26 0.44
C ARG A 61 -5.99 -4.83 0.86
N ALA A 62 -5.87 -5.31 2.09
CA ALA A 62 -4.67 -5.94 2.58
C ALA A 62 -4.41 -7.22 1.79
N VAL A 63 -3.22 -7.32 1.22
CA VAL A 63 -2.77 -8.49 0.43
C VAL A 63 -1.62 -9.18 1.14
N SER A 64 -1.33 -10.41 0.72
CA SER A 64 -0.18 -11.14 1.27
C SER A 64 1.14 -10.51 0.80
N LYS A 65 2.20 -10.55 1.64
CA LYS A 65 3.55 -10.09 1.24
C LYS A 65 4.03 -10.70 -0.06
N LYS A 66 3.70 -11.99 -0.28
CA LYS A 66 4.02 -12.72 -1.51
C LYS A 66 3.38 -12.10 -2.75
N GLU A 67 2.14 -11.61 -2.67
CA GLU A 67 1.48 -10.94 -3.80
C GLU A 67 2.12 -9.58 -4.09
N ALA A 68 2.39 -8.78 -3.07
CA ALA A 68 3.03 -7.47 -3.25
C ALA A 68 4.45 -7.58 -3.85
N LEU A 69 5.17 -8.65 -3.52
CA LEU A 69 6.48 -8.96 -4.09
C LEU A 69 6.39 -9.70 -5.44
N SER A 70 5.21 -10.17 -5.84
CA SER A 70 5.01 -10.85 -7.12
C SER A 70 5.13 -9.88 -8.31
N GLY A 71 5.09 -8.56 -8.08
CA GLY A 71 5.36 -7.55 -9.10
C GLY A 71 4.28 -7.41 -10.17
N ILE A 72 3.03 -7.82 -9.88
CA ILE A 72 1.89 -7.71 -10.80
C ILE A 72 1.35 -6.26 -10.87
N GLY A 73 1.87 -5.36 -10.03
CA GLY A 73 1.57 -3.92 -10.01
C GLY A 73 2.40 -3.12 -10.99
#